data_AF-A0A510PN01-F1
#
_entry.id   AF-A0A510PN01-F1
#
_cell.length_a   1.000
_cell.length_b   1.000
_cell.length_c   1.000
_cell.angle_alpha   90.00
_cell.angle_beta   90.00
_cell.angle_gamma   90.00
#
_symmetry.space_group_name_H-M   'P 1'
#
loop_
_entity.id
_entity.type
_entity.pdbx_description
1 polymer ?
#
loop_
_entity_poly.entity_id
_entity_poly.type
_entity_poly.pdbx_seq_one_letter_code
_entity_poly.pdbx_strand_id
1 'polypeptide(L)'
;MHLIANVSFGLWALLPPGWIFMAAIIALETIVLSRTLYGNWWEEKSAFAAFYANFISGALGFGLSLLANGGWWLVIWMPWVSSHEVDIPGDLLAISIYYIICFILSVAIEGLFLQYFLKRCFSRLKIWKACLLANTLSYAVGSIFMYSLSFSVKE
;
A
#
# COMPACT_ATOMS: atom_id res chain seq x y z
N MET A 1 19.44 -13.72 4.55
CA MET A 1 18.01 -13.46 4.84
C MET A 1 17.85 -12.37 5.92
N HIS A 2 18.63 -12.41 7.01
CA HIS A 2 18.63 -11.37 8.08
C HIS A 2 18.88 -9.92 7.62
N LEU A 3 19.68 -9.68 6.57
CA LEU A 3 19.96 -8.31 6.08
C LEU A 3 18.89 -7.72 5.15
N ILE A 4 18.01 -8.54 4.55
CA ILE A 4 17.04 -8.05 3.54
C ILE A 4 15.76 -7.52 4.22
N ALA A 5 15.46 -7.97 5.44
CA ALA A 5 14.31 -7.53 6.24
C ALA A 5 14.67 -6.42 7.25
N ASN A 6 15.93 -5.98 7.26
CA ASN A 6 16.47 -5.00 8.20
C ASN A 6 16.76 -3.67 7.50
N VAL A 7 15.83 -3.25 6.66
CA VAL A 7 15.96 -2.06 5.83
C VAL A 7 14.60 -1.37 5.78
N SER A 8 14.57 -0.04 5.94
CA SER A 8 13.33 0.73 5.85
C SER A 8 12.60 0.45 4.54
N PHE A 9 11.27 0.57 4.53
CA PHE A 9 10.45 0.28 3.34
C PHE A 9 10.94 1.00 2.08
N GLY A 10 11.43 2.23 2.22
CA GLY A 10 11.98 3.00 1.12
C GLY A 10 13.15 2.30 0.41
N LEU A 11 13.97 1.53 1.13
CA LEU A 11 15.06 0.76 0.56
C LEU A 11 14.60 -0.61 0.07
N TRP A 12 13.67 -1.27 0.76
CA TRP A 12 13.12 -2.54 0.32
C TRP A 12 12.30 -2.44 -0.97
N ALA A 13 11.59 -1.33 -1.16
CA ALA A 13 10.90 -1.00 -2.42
C ALA A 13 11.86 -0.88 -3.62
N LEU A 14 13.16 -0.67 -3.38
CA LEU A 14 14.20 -0.62 -4.42
C LEU A 14 14.86 -1.99 -4.66
N LEU A 15 14.50 -3.03 -3.88
CA LEU A 15 15.04 -4.38 -4.03
C LEU A 15 14.10 -5.28 -4.84
N PRO A 16 14.61 -6.29 -5.57
CA PRO A 16 13.78 -7.22 -6.34
C PRO A 16 12.64 -7.90 -5.54
N PRO A 17 12.85 -8.34 -4.27
CA PRO A 17 11.75 -8.88 -3.47
C PRO A 17 10.62 -7.86 -3.22
N GLY A 18 10.96 -6.58 -3.03
CA GLY A 18 9.98 -5.51 -2.89
C GLY A 18 9.16 -5.32 -4.16
N TRP A 19 9.78 -5.47 -5.34
CA TRP A 19 9.05 -5.38 -6.62
C TRP A 19 8.06 -6.52 -6.80
N ILE A 20 8.45 -7.75 -6.42
CA ILE A 20 7.56 -8.92 -6.49
C ILE A 20 6.37 -8.71 -5.55
N PHE A 21 6.60 -8.22 -4.34
CA PHE A 21 5.52 -7.90 -3.42
C PHE A 21 4.61 -6.78 -3.96
N MET A 22 5.19 -5.69 -4.49
CA MET A 22 4.42 -4.61 -5.09
C MET A 22 3.53 -5.12 -6.23
N ALA A 23 4.07 -5.96 -7.11
CA ALA A 23 3.30 -6.60 -8.16
C ALA A 23 2.18 -7.49 -7.61
N ALA A 24 2.42 -8.24 -6.53
CA ALA A 24 1.42 -9.07 -5.88
C ALA A 24 0.28 -8.24 -5.26
N ILE A 25 0.60 -7.12 -4.61
CA ILE A 25 -0.41 -6.20 -4.06
C ILE A 25 -1.22 -5.56 -5.19
N ILE A 26 -0.58 -5.06 -6.25
CA ILE A 26 -1.30 -4.47 -7.39
C ILE A 26 -2.19 -5.51 -8.08
N ALA A 27 -1.75 -6.77 -8.17
CA ALA A 27 -2.57 -7.86 -8.70
C ALA A 27 -3.79 -8.15 -7.79
N LEU A 28 -3.60 -8.15 -6.46
CA LEU A 28 -4.70 -8.29 -5.50
C LEU A 28 -5.72 -7.17 -5.66
N GLU A 29 -5.27 -5.91 -5.74
CA GLU A 29 -6.15 -4.77 -5.95
C GLU A 29 -6.88 -4.84 -7.30
N THR A 30 -6.19 -5.28 -8.34
CA THR A 30 -6.79 -5.52 -9.65
C THR A 30 -7.93 -6.52 -9.55
N ILE A 31 -7.74 -7.64 -8.85
CA ILE A 31 -8.77 -8.65 -8.63
C ILE A 31 -9.95 -8.05 -7.87
N VAL A 32 -9.69 -7.32 -6.78
CA VAL A 32 -10.74 -6.71 -5.95
C VAL A 32 -11.54 -5.69 -6.76
N LEU A 33 -10.88 -4.81 -7.51
CA LEU A 33 -11.53 -3.81 -8.36
C LEU A 33 -12.33 -4.48 -9.48
N SER A 34 -11.75 -5.47 -10.18
CA SER A 34 -12.42 -6.23 -11.24
C SER A 34 -13.68 -6.92 -10.72
N ARG A 35 -13.57 -7.59 -9.56
CA ARG A 35 -14.69 -8.32 -8.98
C ARG A 35 -15.78 -7.40 -8.49
N THR A 36 -15.42 -6.27 -7.89
CA THR A 36 -16.37 -5.32 -7.30
C THR A 36 -17.08 -4.46 -8.35
N LEU A 37 -16.37 -4.04 -9.40
CA LEU A 37 -16.90 -3.11 -10.40
C LEU A 37 -17.51 -3.82 -11.61
N TYR A 38 -16.87 -4.89 -12.08
CA TYR A 38 -17.26 -5.60 -13.31
C TYR A 38 -17.85 -6.99 -13.05
N GLY A 39 -17.67 -7.55 -11.85
CA GLY A 39 -18.07 -8.93 -11.55
C GLY A 39 -17.11 -9.99 -12.11
N ASN A 40 -16.00 -9.60 -12.74
CA ASN A 40 -15.02 -10.51 -13.32
C ASN A 40 -13.83 -10.71 -12.37
N TRP A 41 -13.11 -11.83 -12.50
CA TRP A 41 -11.86 -12.05 -11.73
C TRP A 41 -10.71 -11.16 -12.19
N TRP A 42 -10.72 -10.78 -13.46
CA TRP A 42 -9.74 -9.89 -14.06
C TRP A 42 -10.40 -9.05 -15.14
N GLU A 43 -10.14 -7.75 -15.13
CA GLU A 43 -10.60 -6.78 -16.13
C GLU A 43 -9.46 -5.83 -16.46
N GLU A 44 -9.15 -5.66 -17.75
CA GLU A 44 -8.00 -4.87 -18.20
C GLU A 44 -8.09 -3.40 -17.77
N LYS A 45 -9.30 -2.83 -17.77
CA LYS A 45 -9.53 -1.45 -17.31
C LYS A 45 -9.25 -1.31 -15.81
N SER A 46 -9.60 -2.30 -15.01
CA SER A 46 -9.29 -2.34 -13.58
C SER A 46 -7.79 -2.51 -13.37
N ALA A 47 -7.13 -3.39 -14.14
CA ALA A 47 -5.68 -3.61 -14.04
C ALA A 47 -4.90 -2.34 -14.36
N PHE A 48 -5.26 -1.67 -15.46
CA PHE A 48 -4.69 -0.39 -15.84
C PHE A 48 -4.91 0.67 -14.76
N ALA A 49 -6.15 0.82 -14.28
CA ALA A 49 -6.47 1.83 -13.27
C ALA A 49 -5.75 1.56 -11.94
N ALA A 50 -5.68 0.29 -11.50
CA ALA A 50 -4.97 -0.13 -10.29
C ALA A 50 -3.47 0.16 -10.40
N PHE A 51 -2.84 -0.27 -11.50
CA PHE A 51 -1.42 -0.04 -11.73
C PHE A 51 -1.05 1.44 -11.67
N TYR A 52 -1.78 2.30 -12.40
CA TYR A 52 -1.48 3.74 -12.40
C TYR A 52 -1.81 4.42 -11.07
N ALA A 53 -2.91 4.04 -10.41
CA ALA A 53 -3.24 4.58 -9.09
C ALA A 53 -2.14 4.25 -8.08
N ASN A 54 -1.70 2.99 -8.02
CA ASN A 54 -0.64 2.51 -7.12
C ASN A 54 0.73 3.09 -7.48
N PHE A 55 1.06 3.19 -8.77
CA PHE A 55 2.32 3.76 -9.20
C PHE A 55 2.42 5.23 -8.79
N ILE A 56 1.36 6.01 -8.98
CA ILE A 56 1.35 7.43 -8.62
C ILE A 56 1.26 7.60 -7.10
N SER A 57 0.42 6.85 -6.39
CA SER A 57 0.35 6.90 -4.92
C SER A 57 1.67 6.48 -4.27
N GLY A 58 2.32 5.45 -4.81
CA GLY A 58 3.64 4.99 -4.40
C GLY A 58 4.74 6.02 -4.66
N ALA A 59 4.78 6.62 -5.86
CA ALA A 59 5.76 7.66 -6.19
C ALA A 59 5.58 8.94 -5.35
N LEU A 60 4.34 9.40 -5.17
CA LEU A 60 4.01 10.53 -4.30
C LEU A 60 4.34 10.21 -2.85
N GLY A 61 3.98 9.01 -2.41
CA GLY A 61 4.29 8.50 -1.09
C GLY A 61 5.78 8.55 -0.83
N PHE A 62 6.58 7.94 -1.68
CA PHE A 62 8.04 7.95 -1.56
C PHE A 62 8.61 9.37 -1.58
N GLY A 63 8.18 10.22 -2.51
CA GLY A 63 8.66 11.60 -2.63
C GLY A 63 8.34 12.46 -1.40
N LEU A 64 7.11 12.43 -0.90
CA LEU A 64 6.70 13.16 0.31
C LEU A 64 7.50 12.72 1.54
N SER A 65 7.89 11.46 1.55
CA SER A 65 8.60 10.86 2.67
C SER A 65 10.07 11.20 2.69
N LEU A 66 10.70 11.21 1.51
CA LEU A 66 12.05 11.77 1.34
C LEU A 66 12.13 13.20 1.87
N LEU A 67 11.13 14.03 1.59
CA LEU A 67 11.07 15.42 2.06
C LEU A 67 10.82 15.53 3.57
N ALA A 68 9.95 14.68 4.12
CA ALA A 68 9.54 14.78 5.53
C ALA A 68 10.54 14.15 6.51
N ASN A 69 11.19 13.06 6.13
CA ASN A 69 12.02 12.26 7.05
C ASN A 69 13.20 11.54 6.39
N GLY A 70 13.63 11.98 5.20
CA GLY A 70 14.72 11.31 4.48
C GLY A 70 14.34 9.96 3.86
N GLY A 71 13.04 9.65 3.80
CA GLY A 71 12.52 8.43 3.16
C GLY A 71 12.49 7.22 4.08
N TRP A 72 12.64 7.42 5.38
CA TRP A 72 12.81 6.35 6.35
C TRP A 72 11.48 5.80 6.88
N TRP A 73 10.49 6.66 7.12
CA TRP A 73 9.27 6.23 7.82
C TRP A 73 8.01 6.33 6.97
N LEU A 74 7.94 7.33 6.10
CA LEU A 74 6.75 7.57 5.30
C LEU A 74 6.93 6.77 4.02
N VAL A 75 5.99 5.87 3.76
CA VAL A 75 5.64 5.49 2.42
C VAL A 75 4.14 5.37 2.48
N ILE A 76 3.48 6.38 1.92
CA ILE A 76 2.02 6.56 2.02
C ILE A 76 1.30 5.26 1.65
N TRP A 77 1.85 4.49 0.70
CA TRP A 77 1.35 3.21 0.21
C TRP A 77 1.37 2.06 1.24
N MET A 78 2.41 1.94 2.07
CA MET A 78 2.46 0.93 3.12
C MET A 78 3.49 1.30 4.19
N PRO A 79 3.06 1.81 5.35
CA PRO A 79 3.97 2.14 6.43
C PRO A 79 4.49 0.86 7.09
N TRP A 80 5.80 0.68 7.01
CA TRP A 80 6.48 -0.50 7.53
C TRP A 80 7.70 -0.07 8.34
N VAL A 81 7.75 -0.57 9.56
CA VAL A 81 8.82 -0.38 10.55
C VAL A 81 9.30 -1.74 11.03
N SER A 82 10.57 -1.83 11.40
CA SER A 82 11.20 -3.03 11.94
C SER A 82 11.37 -2.97 13.47
N SER A 83 11.64 -4.13 14.09
CA SER A 83 11.93 -4.24 15.53
C SER A 83 13.18 -3.49 16.00
N HIS A 84 14.02 -3.02 15.06
CA HIS A 84 15.18 -2.20 15.36
C HIS A 84 14.88 -0.69 15.33
N GLU A 85 13.74 -0.28 14.75
CA GLU A 85 13.34 1.12 14.61
C GLU A 85 12.32 1.54 15.67
N VAL A 86 11.55 0.60 16.19
CA VAL A 86 10.48 0.84 17.17
C VAL A 86 10.53 -0.17 18.30
N ASP A 87 10.23 0.29 19.52
CA ASP A 87 10.05 -0.57 20.68
C ASP A 87 8.55 -0.84 20.91
N ILE A 88 8.13 -2.07 20.71
CA ILE A 88 6.75 -2.51 20.96
C ILE A 88 6.70 -3.18 22.34
N PRO A 89 5.84 -2.72 23.28
CA PRO A 89 4.61 -1.97 23.03
C PRO A 89 4.67 -0.44 23.15
N GLY A 90 5.81 0.15 23.52
CA GLY A 90 5.94 1.59 23.80
C GLY A 90 5.49 2.50 22.65
N ASP A 91 5.84 2.13 21.41
CA ASP A 91 5.58 2.94 20.21
C ASP A 91 4.28 2.57 19.49
N LEU A 92 3.52 1.59 20.00
CA LEU A 92 2.36 1.02 19.30
C LEU A 92 1.30 2.09 18.95
N LEU A 93 1.06 3.04 19.85
CA LEU A 93 0.09 4.12 19.63
C LEU A 93 0.53 5.03 18.46
N ALA A 94 1.80 5.43 18.45
CA ALA A 94 2.34 6.30 17.41
C ALA A 94 2.29 5.62 16.04
N ILE A 95 2.72 4.35 15.97
CA ILE A 95 2.67 3.54 14.75
C ILE A 95 1.23 3.35 14.27
N SER A 96 0.28 3.13 15.18
CA SER A 96 -1.13 2.96 14.82
C SER A 96 -1.74 4.23 14.22
N ILE A 97 -1.52 5.39 14.86
CA ILE A 97 -1.95 6.69 14.32
C ILE A 97 -1.36 6.91 12.93
N TYR A 98 -0.07 6.61 12.82
CA TYR A 98 0.66 6.74 11.58
C TYR A 98 0.12 5.86 10.45
N TYR A 99 -0.18 4.61 10.78
CA TYR A 99 -0.77 3.63 9.86
C TYR A 99 -2.11 4.11 9.33
N ILE A 100 -2.97 4.64 10.21
CA ILE A 100 -4.27 5.21 9.86
C ILE A 100 -4.13 6.39 8.90
N ILE A 101 -3.18 7.31 9.16
CA ILE A 101 -2.93 8.46 8.30
C ILE A 101 -2.51 8.02 6.90
N CYS A 102 -1.56 7.08 6.80
CA CYS A 102 -1.10 6.56 5.51
C CYS A 102 -2.25 5.90 4.74
N PHE A 103 -3.06 5.09 5.41
CA PHE A 103 -4.24 4.46 4.81
C PHE A 103 -5.24 5.48 4.25
N ILE A 104 -5.57 6.51 5.03
CA ILE A 104 -6.50 7.57 4.59
C ILE A 104 -5.94 8.29 3.36
N LEU A 105 -4.64 8.59 3.36
CA LEU A 105 -3.98 9.25 2.24
C LEU A 105 -3.96 8.38 0.98
N SER A 106 -3.66 7.08 1.09
CA SER A 106 -3.71 6.16 -0.05
C SER A 106 -5.11 6.05 -0.63
N VAL A 107 -6.12 5.82 0.21
CA VAL A 107 -7.53 5.78 -0.25
C VAL A 107 -7.93 7.08 -0.93
N ALA A 108 -7.48 8.23 -0.41
CA ALA A 108 -7.77 9.54 -1.00
C ALA A 108 -7.10 9.71 -2.37
N ILE A 109 -5.79 9.46 -2.47
CA ILE A 109 -5.01 9.63 -3.69
C ILE A 109 -5.48 8.65 -4.75
N GLU A 110 -5.53 7.35 -4.44
CA GLU A 110 -5.94 6.30 -5.37
C GLU A 110 -7.40 6.45 -5.75
N GLY A 111 -8.27 6.83 -4.81
CA GLY A 111 -9.68 7.12 -5.08
C GLY A 111 -9.86 8.24 -6.11
N LEU A 112 -9.02 9.28 -6.08
CA LEU A 112 -9.02 10.35 -7.09
C LEU A 112 -8.57 9.84 -8.47
N PHE A 113 -7.51 9.01 -8.53
CA PHE A 113 -7.04 8.43 -9.79
C PHE A 113 -8.04 7.44 -10.39
N LEU A 114 -8.56 6.51 -9.59
CA LEU A 114 -9.61 5.58 -10.00
C LEU A 114 -10.86 6.35 -10.46
N GLN A 115 -11.25 7.41 -9.75
CA GLN A 115 -12.35 8.27 -10.18
C GLN A 115 -12.05 8.90 -11.54
N TYR A 116 -10.82 9.40 -11.76
CA TYR A 116 -10.44 10.00 -13.03
C TYR A 116 -10.56 9.00 -14.20
N PHE A 117 -10.06 7.77 -14.04
CA PHE A 117 -10.05 6.74 -15.08
C PHE A 117 -11.43 6.07 -15.29
N LEU A 118 -12.17 5.83 -14.22
CA LEU A 118 -13.37 4.99 -14.24
C LEU A 118 -14.68 5.77 -14.17
N LYS A 119 -14.66 7.11 -14.04
CA LYS A 119 -15.88 7.97 -13.99
C LYS A 119 -16.84 7.79 -15.17
N ARG A 120 -16.33 7.35 -16.33
CA ARG A 120 -17.16 7.11 -17.53
C ARG A 120 -17.90 5.77 -17.48
N CYS A 121 -17.49 4.85 -16.61
CA CYS A 121 -18.04 3.50 -16.51
C CYS A 121 -18.89 3.31 -15.25
N PHE A 122 -18.57 3.99 -14.15
CA PHE A 122 -19.22 3.78 -12.86
C PHE A 122 -19.54 5.07 -12.13
N SER A 123 -20.52 4.99 -11.22
CA SER A 123 -20.84 6.10 -10.33
C SER A 123 -19.72 6.33 -9.30
N ARG A 124 -19.56 7.58 -8.88
CA ARG A 124 -18.56 7.98 -7.88
C ARG A 124 -18.61 7.10 -6.63
N LEU A 125 -19.81 6.86 -6.10
CA LEU A 125 -19.97 6.02 -4.90
C LEU A 125 -19.46 4.59 -5.10
N LYS A 126 -19.69 3.97 -6.28
CA LYS A 126 -19.20 2.62 -6.57
C LYS A 126 -17.67 2.59 -6.64
N ILE A 127 -17.06 3.57 -7.29
CA ILE A 127 -15.60 3.67 -7.43
C ILE A 127 -14.94 3.82 -6.06
N TRP A 128 -15.43 4.74 -5.23
CA TRP A 128 -14.86 4.96 -3.90
C TRP A 128 -15.08 3.79 -2.93
N LYS A 129 -16.22 3.09 -3.02
CA LYS A 129 -16.42 1.84 -2.25
C LYS A 129 -15.44 0.74 -2.69
N ALA A 130 -15.22 0.58 -3.99
CA ALA A 130 -14.28 -0.39 -4.52
C ALA A 130 -12.83 -0.03 -4.15
N CYS A 131 -12.46 1.24 -4.21
CA CYS A 131 -11.16 1.76 -3.76
C CYS A 131 -10.91 1.44 -2.28
N LEU A 132 -11.87 1.81 -1.42
CA LEU A 132 -11.77 1.55 0.03
C LEU A 132 -11.61 0.05 0.32
N LEU A 133 -12.36 -0.81 -0.39
CA LEU A 133 -12.25 -2.25 -0.22
C LEU A 133 -10.89 -2.78 -0.68
N ALA A 134 -10.42 -2.36 -1.86
CA ALA A 134 -9.12 -2.75 -2.40
C ALA A 134 -7.98 -2.36 -1.45
N ASN A 135 -7.95 -1.09 -1.02
CA ASN A 135 -6.95 -0.58 -0.08
C ASN A 135 -7.03 -1.29 1.27
N THR A 136 -8.23 -1.55 1.81
CA THR A 136 -8.37 -2.27 3.09
C THR A 136 -7.75 -3.66 3.00
N LEU A 137 -8.02 -4.38 1.91
CA LEU A 137 -7.52 -5.73 1.73
C LEU A 137 -6.02 -5.76 1.43
N SER A 138 -5.51 -4.86 0.58
CA SER A 138 -4.08 -4.76 0.30
C SER A 138 -3.29 -4.36 1.54
N TYR A 139 -3.78 -3.39 2.33
CA TYR A 139 -3.15 -3.02 3.59
C TYR A 139 -3.16 -4.15 4.60
N ALA A 140 -4.26 -4.89 4.73
CA ALA A 140 -4.34 -6.01 5.66
C ALA A 140 -3.36 -7.14 5.27
N VAL A 141 -3.40 -7.58 4.01
CA VAL A 141 -2.52 -8.64 3.50
C VAL A 141 -1.06 -8.20 3.55
N GLY A 142 -0.79 -6.98 3.08
CA GLY A 142 0.54 -6.39 3.10
C GLY A 142 1.09 -6.34 4.52
N SER A 143 0.33 -5.76 5.46
CA SER A 143 0.74 -5.67 6.87
C SER A 143 1.06 -7.01 7.48
N ILE A 144 0.16 -7.98 7.33
CA ILE A 144 0.39 -9.31 7.89
C ILE A 144 1.70 -9.87 7.37
N PHE A 145 1.94 -9.79 6.06
CA PHE A 145 3.17 -10.28 5.46
C PHE A 145 4.41 -9.53 5.98
N MET A 146 4.46 -8.20 5.86
CA MET A 146 5.66 -7.43 6.19
C MET A 146 5.97 -7.43 7.69
N TYR A 147 4.95 -7.28 8.55
CA TYR A 147 5.16 -7.32 10.00
C TYR A 147 5.46 -8.75 10.49
N SER A 148 4.94 -9.80 9.83
CA SER A 148 5.39 -11.17 10.12
C SER A 148 6.87 -11.34 9.80
N LEU A 149 7.38 -10.76 8.70
CA LEU A 149 8.81 -10.82 8.38
C LEU A 149 9.66 -10.02 9.37
N SER A 150 9.23 -8.83 9.77
CA SER A 150 10.02 -7.95 10.65
C SER A 150 10.03 -8.35 12.11
N PHE A 151 9.00 -9.05 12.59
CA PHE A 151 8.86 -9.41 14.01
C PHE A 151 8.88 -10.93 14.27
N SER A 152 9.03 -11.77 13.23
CA SER A 152 9.20 -13.23 13.41
C SER A 152 10.58 -13.64 13.90
N VAL A 153 11.60 -12.79 13.71
CA VAL A 153 12.96 -13.06 14.15
C VAL A 153 13.16 -12.38 15.51
N LYS A 154 12.82 -13.08 16.58
CA LYS A 154 13.39 -12.80 17.91
C LYS A 154 14.77 -13.46 17.95
N GLU A 155 15.83 -12.67 17.96
CA GLU A 155 17.08 -13.09 18.60
C GLU A 155 16.97 -12.89 20.11
#